data_AF-A0A3A0EW56-F1
#
_entry.id   AF-A0A3A0EW56-F1
#
_cell.length_a   1.000
_cell.length_b   1.000
_cell.length_c   1.000
_cell.angle_alpha   90.00
_cell.angle_beta   90.00
_cell.angle_gamma   90.00
#
_symmetry.space_group_name_H-M   'P 1'
#
loop_
_entity.id
_entity.type
_entity.pdbx_description
1 polymer ?
#
loop_
_entity_poly.entity_id
_entity_poly.type
_entity_poly.pdbx_seq_one_letter_code
_entity_poly.pdbx_strand_id
1 'polypeptide(L)'
;MTATAAPHNRNLRTALVMGALALAMVGLAFASAPLYRLFCQVTGYGGTTQVATNAYDAPILNRQMTVSFTADAAPALPWRFEPVQKHVRLKVGEEALVFYRVTNLSDEEMVGTATFNVTPHKAGPYFSKIECFCFTEQRLAAGESREMPVTFFIDPAIADDANLDEVKEITLSYTFFKAKQVVE
;
A
#
# COMPACT_ATOMS: atom_id res chain seq x y z
N MET A 1 -22.05 51.86 -46.87
CA MET A 1 -20.71 52.46 -46.77
C MET A 1 -20.13 52.13 -45.41
N THR A 2 -19.48 50.98 -45.25
CA THR A 2 -18.73 50.65 -44.04
C THR A 2 -17.25 50.75 -44.39
N ALA A 3 -16.61 51.81 -43.93
CA ALA A 3 -15.21 52.08 -44.21
C ALA A 3 -14.34 51.11 -43.41
N THR A 4 -13.72 50.16 -44.13
CA THR A 4 -12.64 49.33 -43.61
C THR A 4 -11.41 50.22 -43.41
N ALA A 5 -11.12 50.60 -42.17
CA ALA A 5 -9.93 51.36 -41.82
C ALA A 5 -8.67 50.49 -42.04
N ALA A 6 -7.81 50.86 -42.99
CA ALA A 6 -6.51 50.24 -43.18
C ALA A 6 -5.59 50.55 -41.98
N PRO A 7 -4.91 49.56 -41.37
CA PRO A 7 -4.17 49.80 -40.15
C PRO A 7 -2.88 50.59 -40.44
N HIS A 8 -2.74 51.74 -39.79
CA HIS A 8 -1.50 52.51 -39.70
C HIS A 8 -0.36 51.60 -39.20
N ASN A 9 0.79 51.56 -39.88
CA ASN A 9 1.88 50.56 -39.68
C ASN A 9 2.36 50.47 -38.21
N ARG A 10 2.30 51.56 -37.45
CA ARG A 10 2.56 51.57 -35.99
C ARG A 10 1.49 50.84 -35.18
N ASN A 11 0.21 50.99 -35.54
CA ASN A 11 -0.92 50.36 -34.85
C ASN A 11 -0.97 48.85 -35.17
N LEU A 12 -0.56 48.46 -36.38
CA LEU A 12 -0.42 47.04 -36.74
C LEU A 12 0.73 46.38 -35.97
N ARG A 13 1.87 47.06 -35.84
CA ARG A 13 3.00 46.59 -35.03
C ARG A 13 2.64 46.48 -33.55
N THR A 14 1.97 47.47 -32.98
CA THR A 14 1.52 47.38 -31.57
C THR A 14 0.48 46.27 -31.38
N ALA A 15 -0.45 46.08 -32.31
CA ALA A 15 -1.41 44.98 -32.27
C ALA A 15 -0.73 43.60 -32.36
N LEU A 16 0.28 43.44 -33.23
CA LEU A 16 1.07 42.22 -33.32
C LEU A 16 1.89 41.95 -32.06
N VAL A 17 2.52 42.97 -31.48
CA VAL A 17 3.30 42.84 -30.25
C VAL A 17 2.39 42.48 -29.07
N MET A 18 1.23 43.12 -28.95
CA MET A 18 0.24 42.81 -27.91
C MET A 18 -0.36 41.41 -28.11
N GLY A 19 -0.64 41.01 -29.35
CA GLY A 19 -1.11 39.67 -29.68
C GLY A 19 -0.07 38.58 -29.37
N ALA A 20 1.19 38.81 -29.71
CA ALA A 20 2.30 37.91 -29.37
C ALA A 20 2.51 37.81 -27.85
N LEU A 21 2.41 38.93 -27.13
CA LEU A 21 2.49 38.96 -25.67
C LEU A 21 1.35 38.16 -25.02
N ALA A 22 0.12 38.33 -25.52
CA ALA A 22 -1.04 37.58 -25.04
C ALA A 22 -0.87 36.07 -25.26
N LEU A 23 -0.42 35.66 -26.46
CA LEU A 23 -0.15 34.26 -26.77
C LEU A 23 0.99 33.69 -25.93
N ALA A 24 2.04 34.47 -25.67
CA ALA A 24 3.15 34.07 -24.80
C ALA A 24 2.69 33.85 -23.35
N MET A 25 1.86 34.75 -22.81
CA MET A 25 1.29 34.61 -21.46
C MET A 25 0.40 33.37 -21.34
N VAL A 26 -0.43 33.08 -22.35
CA VAL A 26 -1.24 31.86 -22.40
C VAL A 26 -0.37 30.60 -22.51
N GLY A 27 0.69 30.65 -23.33
CA GLY A 27 1.66 29.56 -23.45
C GLY A 27 2.38 29.26 -22.13
N LEU A 28 2.81 30.31 -21.41
CA LEU A 28 3.42 30.19 -20.09
C LEU A 28 2.44 29.64 -19.04
N ALA A 29 1.18 30.07 -19.06
CA ALA A 29 0.16 29.54 -18.16
C ALA A 29 -0.06 28.03 -18.39
N PHE A 30 -0.19 27.59 -19.63
CA PHE A 30 -0.33 26.16 -19.96
C PHE A 30 0.95 25.36 -19.68
N ALA A 31 2.13 25.96 -19.86
CA ALA A 31 3.41 25.31 -19.58
C ALA A 31 3.74 25.25 -18.07
N SER A 32 3.16 26.12 -17.24
CA SER A 32 3.44 26.17 -15.80
C SER A 32 3.10 24.86 -15.08
N ALA A 33 1.95 24.25 -15.39
CA ALA A 33 1.51 23.00 -14.80
C ALA A 33 2.43 21.80 -15.11
N PRO A 34 2.79 21.49 -16.38
CA PRO A 34 3.71 20.40 -16.67
C PRO A 34 5.14 20.68 -16.17
N LEU A 35 5.61 21.93 -16.19
CA LEU A 35 6.94 22.28 -15.69
C LEU A 35 7.02 22.16 -14.16
N TYR A 36 5.95 22.54 -13.45
CA TYR A 36 5.81 22.31 -12.01
C TYR A 36 5.72 20.82 -11.69
N ARG A 37 4.98 20.04 -12.48
CA ARG A 37 4.97 18.56 -12.35
C ARG A 37 6.34 17.95 -12.56
N LEU A 38 7.08 18.38 -13.58
CA LEU A 38 8.44 17.91 -13.85
C LEU A 38 9.39 18.29 -12.71
N PHE A 39 9.29 19.52 -12.20
CA PHE A 39 10.06 19.96 -11.05
C PHE A 39 9.72 19.14 -9.80
N CYS A 40 8.44 18.96 -9.48
CA CYS A 40 7.97 18.10 -8.39
C CYS A 40 8.45 16.66 -8.55
N GLN A 41 8.47 16.12 -9.77
CA GLN A 41 8.97 14.77 -10.06
C GLN A 41 10.50 14.67 -9.99
N VAL A 42 11.27 15.71 -10.30
CA VAL A 42 12.75 15.64 -10.18
C VAL A 42 13.20 15.89 -8.74
N THR A 43 12.48 16.74 -8.00
CA THR A 43 12.90 17.21 -6.66
C THR A 43 12.15 16.55 -5.50
N GLY A 44 11.02 15.88 -5.75
CA GLY A 44 10.16 15.31 -4.71
C GLY A 44 9.38 16.36 -3.87
N TYR A 45 9.31 17.61 -4.35
CA TYR A 45 8.70 18.72 -3.61
C TYR A 45 7.17 18.55 -3.49
N GLY A 46 6.64 18.65 -2.27
CA GLY A 46 5.20 18.57 -1.98
C GLY A 46 4.64 17.16 -1.75
N GLY A 47 5.50 16.15 -1.52
CA GLY A 47 5.04 14.77 -1.25
C GLY A 47 4.46 14.06 -2.47
N THR A 48 4.67 14.61 -3.66
CA THR A 48 4.47 13.87 -4.92
C THR A 48 5.47 12.73 -4.90
N THR A 49 4.97 11.56 -4.54
CA THR A 49 5.73 10.33 -4.62
C THR A 49 6.25 10.24 -6.05
N GLN A 50 7.55 9.92 -6.22
CA GLN A 50 7.89 9.13 -7.39
C GLN A 50 6.83 8.03 -7.40
N VAL A 51 6.12 7.84 -8.51
CA VAL A 51 5.48 6.54 -8.68
C VAL A 51 6.68 5.61 -8.68
N ALA A 52 7.02 5.10 -7.49
CA ALA A 52 7.69 3.85 -7.34
C ALA A 52 6.71 2.92 -8.04
N THR A 53 6.96 2.74 -9.33
CA THR A 53 6.40 1.66 -10.13
C THR A 53 6.72 0.31 -9.48
N ASN A 54 7.55 0.35 -8.44
CA ASN A 54 8.11 -0.73 -7.70
C ASN A 54 7.97 -0.46 -6.19
N ALA A 55 6.94 -1.02 -5.56
CA ALA A 55 7.17 -1.67 -4.25
C ALA A 55 8.35 -2.68 -4.32
N TYR A 56 8.78 -3.04 -5.54
CA TYR A 56 9.91 -3.87 -5.95
C TYR A 56 11.32 -3.24 -5.90
N ASP A 57 11.52 -1.95 -5.58
CA ASP A 57 12.85 -1.30 -5.60
C ASP A 57 13.45 -1.11 -4.20
N ALA A 58 12.80 -1.66 -3.17
CA ALA A 58 13.39 -1.75 -1.85
C ALA A 58 14.65 -2.64 -1.96
N PRO A 59 15.86 -2.17 -1.60
CA PRO A 59 17.06 -2.96 -1.78
C PRO A 59 16.96 -4.25 -0.96
N ILE A 60 17.02 -5.39 -1.64
CA ILE A 60 17.05 -6.69 -0.98
C ILE A 60 18.41 -6.80 -0.27
N LEU A 61 18.39 -6.65 1.05
CA LEU A 61 19.59 -6.79 1.86
C LEU A 61 19.92 -8.28 2.04
N ASN A 62 21.21 -8.60 2.19
CA ASN A 62 21.62 -9.98 2.50
C ASN A 62 21.30 -10.40 3.96
N ARG A 63 20.62 -9.54 4.72
CA ARG A 63 20.13 -9.86 6.06
C ARG A 63 18.93 -10.82 5.94
N GLN A 64 19.11 -12.05 6.42
CA GLN A 64 18.02 -13.01 6.52
C GLN A 64 17.24 -12.83 7.81
N MET A 65 15.92 -12.95 7.73
CA MET A 65 15.02 -12.95 8.87
C MET A 65 14.11 -14.16 8.81
N THR A 66 13.75 -14.67 9.99
CA THR A 66 12.75 -15.73 10.13
C THR A 66 11.43 -15.09 10.51
N VAL A 67 10.37 -15.39 9.79
CA VAL A 67 9.02 -15.00 10.17
C VAL A 67 8.27 -16.24 10.62
N SER A 68 7.80 -16.23 11.86
CA SER A 68 7.02 -17.30 12.47
C SER A 68 5.54 -16.92 12.47
N PHE A 69 4.67 -17.87 12.16
CA PHE A 69 3.24 -17.63 11.99
C PHE A 69 2.47 -18.36 13.08
N THR A 70 1.66 -17.61 13.82
CA THR A 70 0.68 -18.18 14.76
C THR A 70 -0.73 -17.82 14.34
N ALA A 71 -1.66 -18.72 14.65
CA ALA A 71 -3.04 -18.64 14.24
C ALA A 71 -3.89 -19.22 15.37
N ASP A 72 -4.79 -18.40 15.86
CA ASP A 72 -5.69 -18.73 16.95
C ASP A 72 -7.13 -18.34 16.59
N ALA A 73 -8.10 -19.05 17.15
CA ALA A 73 -9.51 -18.70 17.04
C ALA A 73 -10.09 -18.55 18.45
N ALA A 74 -10.89 -17.51 18.67
CA ALA A 74 -11.55 -17.28 19.93
C ALA A 74 -12.54 -18.41 20.25
N PRO A 75 -12.71 -18.84 21.51
CA PRO A 75 -13.61 -19.95 21.86
C PRO A 75 -15.06 -19.79 21.41
N ALA A 76 -15.53 -18.55 21.24
CA ALA A 76 -16.87 -18.23 20.75
C ALA A 76 -17.05 -18.43 19.23
N LEU A 77 -15.97 -18.77 18.51
CA LEU A 77 -15.94 -19.04 17.08
C LEU A 77 -15.34 -20.44 16.88
N PRO A 78 -16.15 -21.50 16.69
CA PRO A 78 -15.71 -22.88 16.53
C PRO A 78 -15.07 -23.10 15.14
N TRP A 79 -14.03 -22.32 14.83
CA TRP A 79 -13.25 -22.43 13.62
C TRP A 79 -11.91 -23.06 13.93
N ARG A 80 -11.46 -23.94 13.03
CA ARG A 80 -10.07 -24.38 13.00
C ARG A 80 -9.31 -23.42 12.10
N PHE A 81 -8.38 -22.68 12.69
CA PHE A 81 -7.53 -21.75 11.98
C PHE A 81 -6.06 -22.13 12.21
N GLU A 82 -5.34 -22.41 11.14
CA GLU A 82 -3.96 -22.88 11.21
C GLU A 82 -3.11 -22.33 10.05
N PRO A 83 -1.82 -22.04 10.27
CA PRO A 83 -0.93 -21.62 9.20
C PRO A 83 -0.48 -22.86 8.42
N VAL A 84 -0.48 -22.79 7.09
CA VAL A 84 0.04 -23.88 6.26
C VAL A 84 1.56 -23.99 6.43
N GLN A 85 2.25 -22.85 6.61
CA GLN A 85 3.67 -22.78 6.93
C GLN A 85 3.87 -22.17 8.32
N LYS A 86 4.54 -22.88 9.23
CA LYS A 86 4.82 -22.37 10.59
C LYS A 86 5.89 -21.29 10.64
N HIS A 87 6.85 -21.35 9.73
CA HIS A 87 7.92 -20.36 9.61
C HIS A 87 8.37 -20.23 8.15
N VAL A 88 8.82 -19.04 7.76
CA VAL A 88 9.48 -18.77 6.48
C VAL A 88 10.75 -17.97 6.74
N ARG A 89 11.80 -18.28 5.99
CA ARG A 89 13.04 -17.47 5.98
C ARG A 89 13.07 -16.69 4.69
N LEU A 90 13.25 -15.38 4.80
CA LEU A 90 13.32 -14.46 3.68
C LEU A 90 14.41 -13.42 3.94
N LYS A 91 14.89 -12.80 2.87
CA LYS A 91 15.74 -11.62 2.99
C LYS A 91 14.91 -10.38 3.29
N VAL A 92 15.50 -9.42 4.00
CA VAL A 92 14.87 -8.11 4.15
C VAL A 92 14.70 -7.47 2.76
N GLY A 93 13.52 -6.93 2.48
CA GLY A 93 13.11 -6.44 1.16
C GLY A 93 12.55 -7.50 0.20
N GLU A 94 12.64 -8.79 0.55
CA GLU A 94 12.03 -9.88 -0.23
C GLU A 94 10.53 -10.00 0.12
N GLU A 95 9.70 -10.18 -0.90
CA GLU A 95 8.27 -10.44 -0.74
C GLU A 95 8.03 -11.94 -0.54
N ALA A 96 7.17 -12.28 0.42
CA ALA A 96 6.77 -13.65 0.69
C ALA A 96 5.24 -13.80 0.70
N LEU A 97 4.78 -14.89 0.10
CA LEU A 97 3.39 -15.33 0.12
C LEU A 97 3.27 -16.56 1.00
N VAL A 98 2.38 -16.50 1.99
CA VAL A 98 2.03 -17.64 2.86
C VAL A 98 0.54 -17.88 2.84
N PHE A 99 0.12 -19.09 3.17
CA PHE A 99 -1.29 -19.45 3.20
C PHE A 99 -1.71 -19.82 4.62
N TYR A 100 -2.90 -19.35 5.00
CA TYR A 100 -3.59 -19.82 6.19
C TYR A 100 -4.82 -20.62 5.78
N ARG A 101 -5.10 -21.68 6.53
CA ARG A 101 -6.31 -22.48 6.35
C ARG A 101 -7.29 -22.18 7.47
N VAL A 102 -8.52 -21.85 7.09
CA VAL A 102 -9.64 -21.68 8.01
C VAL A 102 -10.73 -22.71 7.68
N THR A 103 -11.28 -23.35 8.69
CA THR A 103 -12.39 -24.31 8.53
C THR A 103 -13.46 -24.03 9.56
N ASN A 104 -14.69 -23.83 9.13
CA ASN A 104 -15.83 -23.71 10.03
C ASN A 104 -16.24 -25.10 10.52
N LEU A 105 -16.14 -25.36 11.83
CA LEU A 105 -16.53 -26.65 12.42
C LEU A 105 -17.96 -26.65 12.95
N SER A 106 -18.71 -25.54 12.83
CA SER A 106 -20.12 -25.52 13.19
C SER A 106 -21.02 -26.00 12.06
N ASP A 107 -22.27 -26.30 12.42
CA ASP A 107 -23.35 -26.65 11.51
C ASP A 107 -24.11 -25.43 10.98
N GLU A 108 -23.62 -24.21 11.26
CA GLU A 108 -24.25 -22.94 10.88
C GLU A 108 -23.27 -22.04 10.12
N GLU A 109 -23.79 -21.17 9.26
CA GLU A 109 -22.99 -20.09 8.68
C GLU A 109 -22.52 -19.14 9.78
N MET A 110 -21.21 -18.84 9.78
CA MET A 110 -20.62 -17.92 10.76
C MET A 110 -19.82 -16.84 10.07
N VAL A 111 -19.77 -15.68 10.74
CA VAL A 111 -18.98 -14.55 10.31
C VAL A 111 -17.91 -14.28 11.36
N GLY A 112 -16.67 -14.22 10.92
CA GLY A 112 -15.50 -13.97 11.74
C GLY A 112 -14.73 -12.75 11.26
N THR A 113 -14.14 -12.02 12.20
CA THR A 113 -13.19 -10.94 11.92
C THR A 113 -11.83 -11.29 12.53
N ALA A 114 -10.75 -10.94 11.85
CA ALA A 114 -9.41 -11.29 12.25
C ALA A 114 -8.61 -10.06 12.68
N THR A 115 -8.02 -10.12 13.87
CA THR A 115 -7.02 -9.14 14.29
C THR A 115 -5.64 -9.77 14.21
N PHE A 116 -4.62 -8.94 14.02
CA PHE A 116 -3.24 -9.39 13.96
C PHE A 116 -2.34 -8.56 14.88
N ASN A 117 -1.23 -9.17 15.28
CA ASN A 117 -0.16 -8.50 16.01
C ASN A 117 1.20 -8.97 15.48
N VAL A 118 2.21 -8.10 15.61
CA VAL A 118 3.60 -8.37 15.24
C VAL A 118 4.47 -8.30 16.49
N THR A 119 5.27 -9.35 16.70
CA THR A 119 6.21 -9.45 17.82
C THR A 119 7.63 -9.69 17.29
N PRO A 120 8.67 -9.02 17.80
CA PRO A 120 8.63 -7.98 18.82
C PRO A 120 8.01 -6.68 18.28
N HIS A 121 7.34 -5.93 19.15
CA HIS A 121 6.58 -4.74 18.76
C HIS A 121 7.43 -3.68 18.05
N LYS A 122 8.72 -3.59 18.41
CA LYS A 122 9.70 -2.71 17.74
C LYS A 122 9.91 -3.02 16.25
N ALA A 123 9.66 -4.25 15.82
CA ALA A 123 9.73 -4.64 14.41
C ALA A 123 8.42 -4.37 13.65
N GLY A 124 7.32 -4.07 14.35
CA GLY A 124 6.01 -3.82 13.77
C GLY A 124 5.98 -2.73 12.69
N PRO A 125 6.61 -1.55 12.88
CA PRO A 125 6.64 -0.49 11.87
C PRO A 125 7.32 -0.88 10.55
N TYR A 126 8.22 -1.86 10.60
CA TYR A 126 8.97 -2.34 9.43
C TYR A 126 8.31 -3.57 8.79
N PHE A 127 7.30 -4.14 9.42
CA PHE A 127 6.56 -5.28 8.90
C PHE A 127 5.35 -4.77 8.10
N SER A 128 5.50 -4.73 6.78
CA SER A 128 4.45 -4.24 5.88
C SER A 128 3.66 -5.42 5.32
N LYS A 129 2.42 -5.58 5.79
CA LYS A 129 1.48 -6.55 5.23
C LYS A 129 0.78 -5.93 4.02
N ILE A 130 0.89 -6.57 2.86
CA ILE A 130 0.32 -6.06 1.60
C ILE A 130 -1.17 -6.41 1.48
N GLU A 131 -1.62 -7.57 1.96
CA GLU A 131 -3.01 -8.01 1.75
C GLU A 131 -3.89 -8.06 3.01
N CYS A 132 -4.99 -7.31 2.95
CA CYS A 132 -5.87 -6.95 4.06
C CYS A 132 -7.09 -7.89 4.21
N PHE A 133 -6.89 -9.14 4.64
CA PHE A 133 -7.98 -9.95 5.21
C PHE A 133 -8.47 -9.43 6.58
N CYS A 134 -7.72 -8.51 7.21
CA CYS A 134 -8.03 -7.97 8.53
C CYS A 134 -9.22 -7.01 8.60
N PHE A 135 -9.69 -6.50 7.46
CA PHE A 135 -10.78 -5.51 7.45
C PHE A 135 -12.03 -5.99 6.75
N THR A 136 -12.04 -7.23 6.27
CA THR A 136 -13.22 -7.85 5.68
C THR A 136 -13.67 -9.02 6.52
N GLU A 137 -14.90 -8.92 6.99
CA GLU A 137 -15.61 -10.02 7.62
C GLU A 137 -15.55 -11.25 6.73
N GLN A 138 -14.98 -12.33 7.25
CA GLN A 138 -14.95 -13.60 6.54
C GLN A 138 -16.23 -14.35 6.88
N ARG A 139 -16.98 -14.71 5.84
CA ARG A 139 -18.16 -15.55 5.94
C ARG A 139 -17.80 -16.95 5.46
N LEU A 140 -18.04 -17.94 6.32
CA LEU A 140 -17.88 -19.35 6.01
C LEU A 140 -19.18 -20.08 6.31
N ALA A 141 -19.64 -20.87 5.34
CA ALA A 141 -20.76 -21.77 5.52
C ALA A 141 -20.40 -22.90 6.50
N ALA A 142 -21.41 -23.66 6.93
CA ALA A 142 -21.22 -24.83 7.78
C ALA A 142 -20.27 -25.84 7.12
N GLY A 143 -19.23 -26.26 7.84
CA GLY A 143 -18.22 -27.20 7.33
C GLY A 143 -17.30 -26.66 6.22
N GLU A 144 -17.42 -25.40 5.81
CA GLU A 144 -16.61 -24.83 4.73
C GLU A 144 -15.15 -24.67 5.17
N SER A 145 -14.22 -25.03 4.28
CA SER A 145 -12.79 -24.78 4.44
C SER A 145 -12.29 -23.84 3.34
N ARG A 146 -11.47 -22.85 3.70
CA ARG A 146 -10.91 -21.85 2.77
C ARG A 146 -9.44 -21.62 3.07
N GLU A 147 -8.65 -21.47 2.01
CA GLU A 147 -7.26 -21.02 2.10
C GLU A 147 -7.18 -19.53 1.80
N MET A 148 -6.58 -18.78 2.72
CA MET A 148 -6.43 -17.33 2.64
C MET A 148 -4.95 -16.99 2.42
N PRO A 149 -4.57 -16.44 1.25
CA PRO A 149 -3.22 -15.98 1.02
C PRO A 149 -2.89 -14.77 1.89
N VAL A 150 -1.64 -14.64 2.31
CA VAL A 150 -1.12 -13.47 3.00
C VAL A 150 0.23 -13.14 2.40
N THR A 151 0.28 -11.98 1.76
CA THR A 151 1.51 -11.42 1.20
C THR A 151 2.08 -10.36 2.13
N PHE A 152 3.38 -10.45 2.42
CA PHE A 152 4.09 -9.51 3.29
C PHE A 152 5.54 -9.35 2.85
N PHE A 153 6.16 -8.28 3.31
CA PHE A 153 7.61 -8.07 3.21
C PHE A 153 8.11 -7.32 4.45
N ILE A 154 9.43 -7.34 4.63
CA ILE A 154 10.10 -6.59 5.70
C ILE A 154 10.81 -5.39 5.05
N ASP A 155 10.51 -4.19 5.52
CA ASP A 155 11.10 -2.96 5.00
C ASP A 155 12.63 -2.93 5.24
N PRO A 156 13.45 -2.68 4.19
CA PRO A 156 14.89 -2.46 4.29
C PRO A 156 15.35 -1.51 5.38
N ALA A 157 14.53 -0.51 5.73
CA ALA A 157 14.84 0.45 6.79
C ALA A 157 15.07 -0.22 8.17
N ILE A 158 14.65 -1.47 8.37
CA ILE A 158 14.97 -2.25 9.58
C ILE A 158 16.48 -2.46 9.77
N ALA A 159 17.26 -2.41 8.69
CA ALA A 159 18.71 -2.55 8.73
C ALA A 159 19.43 -1.27 9.17
N ASP A 160 18.77 -0.11 9.09
CA ASP A 160 19.32 1.18 9.50
C ASP A 160 19.04 1.50 10.98
N ASP A 161 18.12 0.77 11.62
CA ASP A 161 17.80 0.91 13.05
C ASP A 161 18.66 -0.02 13.92
N ALA A 162 19.64 0.56 14.60
CA ALA A 162 20.53 -0.15 15.52
C ALA A 162 19.79 -0.89 16.67
N ASN A 163 18.57 -0.48 17.04
CA ASN A 163 17.79 -1.16 18.08
C ASN A 163 17.20 -2.49 17.59
N LEU A 164 17.26 -2.76 16.28
CA LEU A 164 16.66 -3.93 15.66
C LEU A 164 17.70 -4.94 15.17
N ASP A 165 19.00 -4.67 15.27
CA ASP A 165 20.08 -5.58 14.85
C ASP A 165 20.04 -6.97 15.50
N GLU A 166 19.59 -7.03 16.75
CA GLU A 166 19.39 -8.28 17.49
C GLU A 166 18.15 -9.07 17.03
N VAL A 167 17.20 -8.43 16.35
CA VAL A 167 15.98 -9.08 15.88
C VAL A 167 16.29 -9.93 14.66
N LYS A 168 16.20 -11.24 14.84
CA LYS A 168 16.35 -12.26 13.80
C LYS A 168 15.04 -12.96 13.46
N GLU A 169 14.07 -12.88 14.36
CA GLU A 169 12.79 -13.53 14.26
C GLU A 169 11.66 -12.53 14.52
N ILE A 170 10.64 -12.56 13.65
CA ILE A 170 9.41 -11.80 13.79
C ILE A 170 8.26 -12.80 13.81
N THR A 171 7.38 -12.70 14.79
CA THR A 171 6.17 -13.52 14.87
C THR A 171 4.98 -12.69 14.42
N LEU A 172 4.30 -13.17 13.39
CA LEU A 172 3.00 -12.68 12.95
C LEU A 172 1.91 -13.55 13.58
N SER A 173 1.18 -12.96 14.52
CA SER A 173 0.11 -13.64 15.26
C SER A 173 -1.25 -13.17 14.76
N TYR A 174 -2.07 -14.12 14.33
CA TYR A 174 -3.45 -13.87 13.93
C TYR A 174 -4.44 -14.48 14.91
N THR A 175 -5.50 -13.74 15.25
CA THR A 175 -6.60 -14.26 16.07
C THR A 175 -7.94 -13.90 15.45
N PHE A 176 -8.77 -14.92 15.21
CA PHE A 176 -10.14 -14.75 14.75
C PHE A 176 -11.13 -14.60 15.90
N PHE A 177 -12.05 -13.66 15.76
CA PHE A 177 -13.15 -13.40 16.68
C PHE A 177 -14.48 -13.50 15.93
N LYS A 178 -15.54 -13.95 16.62
CA LYS A 178 -16.89 -13.93 16.07
C LYS A 178 -17.30 -12.48 15.83
N ALA A 179 -17.65 -12.12 14.59
CA ALA A 179 -18.19 -10.81 14.29
C ALA A 179 -19.58 -10.68 14.93
N LYS A 180 -19.86 -9.53 15.57
CA LYS A 180 -21.23 -9.23 15.97
C LYS A 180 -22.01 -8.96 14.69
N GLN A 181 -23.02 -9.78 14.41
CA GLN A 181 -23.97 -9.48 13.33
C GLN A 181 -24.50 -8.06 13.57
N VAL A 182 -24.15 -7.12 12.71
CA VAL A 182 -24.89 -5.87 12.62
C VAL A 182 -26.21 -6.27 11.96
N VAL A 183 -27.21 -6.48 12.80
CA VAL A 183 -28.60 -6.57 12.36
C VAL A 183 -28.95 -5.18 11.83
N GLU A 184 -29.05 -5.05 10.52
CA GLU A 184 -29.68 -3.88 9.89
C GLU A 184 -31.20 -3.98 10.01
#